data_AF-A0A7V6TKR1-F1
#
_entry.id   AF-A0A7V6TKR1-F1
#
_cell.length_a   1.000
_cell.length_b   1.000
_cell.length_c   1.000
_cell.angle_alpha   90.00
_cell.angle_beta   90.00
_cell.angle_gamma   90.00
#
_symmetry.space_group_name_H-M   'P 1'
#
loop_
_entity.id
_entity.type
_entity.pdbx_description
1 polymer ?
#
loop_
_entity_poly.entity_id
_entity_poly.type
_entity_poly.pdbx_seq_one_letter_code
_entity_poly.pdbx_strand_id
1 'polypeptide(L)'
;MKQKKASQIVLWLLLVSTVLLVLSYFNIVDKPFALPPDPEQLIQIETDGMSTDQVESSDNPTGSEVDILPSDNEEIVPSEVQATDSDEIDDSDTTGALKELVFTNINPDDITTDGTKLRVWPEESSVPQARDPNAPVLAQPNSDKPLAGAFVILDPGHGGSDIGVSWQGEEENDVLLEKNINLEIATKIQEELTRQGADVRMTRSTDEKHSYFYIMAYTADLLLQRYANDIKEIGFDPEPLENLRLLMQDVIRINSGLQDSGGRGIFDSIGTPPNLKLIYDIESEYKDTVFISIHLETSDQAEDKGVRVRYMSKEYAQDMNNSYAAGTDALKHSPNYNRYNSKRRESMAQLLADNLVATDSRMKTNLQPVIEDDLAVLRLNNVTSAQLTCGFLSNEEDRARVTSSEGQALIARGVATALLRYYTGDY
;
A
#
# COMPACT_ATOMS: atom_id res chain seq x y z
N MET A 1 -33.46 -4.76 39.60
CA MET A 1 -33.95 -5.44 38.37
C MET A 1 -33.11 -5.20 37.11
N LYS A 2 -32.41 -4.06 36.94
CA LYS A 2 -31.61 -3.77 35.72
C LYS A 2 -30.29 -4.55 35.58
N GLN A 3 -29.54 -4.78 36.67
CA GLN A 3 -28.26 -5.52 36.62
C GLN A 3 -28.39 -7.00 36.23
N LYS A 4 -29.45 -7.69 36.68
CA LYS A 4 -29.68 -9.10 36.31
C LYS A 4 -29.94 -9.29 34.81
N LYS A 5 -30.60 -8.33 34.15
CA LYS A 5 -30.83 -8.37 32.70
C LYS A 5 -29.54 -8.14 31.90
N ALA A 6 -28.68 -7.22 32.35
CA ALA A 6 -27.39 -6.98 31.69
C ALA A 6 -26.45 -8.21 31.78
N SER A 7 -26.38 -8.84 32.95
CA SER A 7 -25.58 -10.06 33.13
C SER A 7 -26.10 -11.23 32.30
N GLN A 8 -27.43 -11.36 32.13
CA GLN A 8 -28.01 -12.37 31.24
C GLN A 8 -27.67 -12.11 29.77
N ILE A 9 -27.67 -10.85 29.31
CA ILE A 9 -27.32 -10.50 27.94
C ILE A 9 -25.84 -10.82 27.66
N VAL A 10 -24.93 -10.49 28.58
CA VAL A 10 -23.50 -10.82 28.43
C VAL A 10 -23.28 -12.33 28.39
N LEU A 11 -23.98 -13.10 29.23
CA LEU A 11 -23.90 -14.56 29.21
C LEU A 11 -24.42 -15.15 27.88
N TRP A 12 -25.49 -14.59 27.32
CA TRP A 12 -26.01 -14.98 26.01
C TRP A 12 -25.02 -14.66 24.88
N LEU A 13 -24.38 -13.50 24.89
CA LEU A 13 -23.38 -13.12 23.90
C LEU A 13 -22.16 -14.05 23.94
N LEU A 14 -21.69 -14.42 25.14
CA LEU A 14 -20.58 -15.37 25.31
C LEU A 14 -20.94 -16.78 24.81
N LEU A 15 -22.17 -17.24 25.09
CA LEU A 15 -22.67 -18.52 24.58
C LEU A 15 -22.75 -18.55 23.05
N VAL A 16 -23.31 -17.49 22.45
CA VAL A 16 -23.40 -17.36 20.99
C VAL A 16 -22.01 -17.30 20.36
N SER A 17 -21.09 -16.51 20.93
CA SER A 17 -19.71 -16.43 20.46
C SER A 17 -18.98 -17.78 20.55
N THR A 18 -19.16 -18.53 21.65
CA THR A 18 -18.57 -19.87 21.81
C THR A 18 -19.11 -20.85 20.78
N VAL A 19 -20.42 -20.84 20.51
CA VAL A 19 -21.04 -21.69 19.48
C VAL A 19 -20.52 -21.34 18.10
N LEU A 20 -20.43 -20.05 17.76
CA LEU A 20 -19.88 -19.60 16.48
C LEU A 20 -18.40 -20.02 16.32
N LEU A 21 -17.62 -19.99 17.39
CA LEU A 21 -16.22 -20.39 17.38
C LEU A 21 -16.06 -21.91 17.16
N VAL A 22 -16.93 -22.72 17.78
CA VAL A 22 -16.98 -24.18 17.56
C VAL A 22 -17.45 -24.52 16.14
N LEU A 23 -18.49 -23.84 15.63
CA LEU A 23 -18.96 -24.06 14.26
C LEU A 23 -17.92 -23.65 13.22
N SER A 24 -17.17 -22.58 13.48
CA SER A 24 -16.03 -22.13 12.69
C SER A 24 -14.89 -23.17 12.69
N TYR A 25 -14.59 -23.79 13.83
CA TYR A 25 -13.60 -24.88 13.92
C TYR A 25 -13.93 -26.08 13.01
N PHE A 26 -15.23 -26.33 12.78
CA PHE A 26 -15.70 -27.38 11.88
C PHE A 26 -16.03 -26.90 10.45
N ASN A 27 -15.63 -25.67 10.07
CA ASN A 27 -15.91 -25.05 8.77
C ASN A 27 -17.42 -24.98 8.41
N ILE A 28 -18.29 -24.84 9.42
CA ILE A 28 -19.75 -24.69 9.23
C ILE A 28 -20.14 -23.21 9.05
N VAL A 29 -19.37 -22.28 9.63
CA VAL A 29 -19.50 -20.82 9.48
C VAL A 29 -18.12 -20.18 9.33
N ASP A 30 -18.06 -19.00 8.70
CA ASP A 30 -16.81 -18.26 8.51
C ASP A 30 -16.12 -17.94 9.84
N LYS A 31 -14.78 -17.93 9.83
CA LYS A 31 -13.98 -17.58 11.00
C LYS A 31 -14.26 -16.13 11.40
N PRO A 32 -14.64 -15.83 12.66
CA PRO A 32 -14.77 -14.46 13.11
C PRO A 32 -13.42 -13.75 12.96
N PHE A 33 -13.45 -12.53 12.40
CA PHE A 33 -12.30 -11.66 12.07
C PHE A 33 -11.02 -12.03 12.84
N ALA A 34 -10.09 -12.68 12.15
CA ALA A 34 -8.71 -12.71 12.58
C ALA A 34 -8.10 -11.34 12.31
N LEU A 35 -7.35 -10.79 13.27
CA LEU A 35 -6.30 -9.83 12.95
C LEU A 35 -5.45 -10.43 11.81
N PRO A 36 -4.95 -9.62 10.86
CA PRO A 36 -4.11 -10.14 9.80
C PRO A 36 -2.96 -10.96 10.42
N PRO A 37 -2.66 -12.15 9.89
CA PRO A 37 -1.62 -13.00 10.45
C PRO A 37 -0.29 -12.25 10.41
N ASP A 38 0.54 -12.52 11.42
CA ASP A 38 1.93 -12.09 11.50
C ASP A 38 2.63 -12.44 10.17
N PRO A 39 3.25 -11.45 9.47
CA PRO A 39 3.88 -11.67 8.17
C PRO A 39 4.96 -12.76 8.17
N GLU A 40 5.53 -13.13 9.33
CA GLU A 40 6.48 -14.25 9.43
C GLU A 40 5.84 -15.62 9.18
N GLN A 41 4.52 -15.78 9.37
CA GLN A 41 3.83 -17.05 9.16
C GLN A 41 3.50 -17.35 7.70
N LEU A 42 3.63 -16.36 6.80
CA LEU A 42 3.41 -16.55 5.36
C LEU A 42 4.63 -17.16 4.65
N ILE A 43 5.81 -17.18 5.30
CA ILE A 43 7.07 -17.63 4.68
C ILE A 43 7.23 -19.17 4.76
N GLN A 44 6.51 -19.86 5.64
CA GLN A 44 6.74 -21.31 5.88
C GLN A 44 5.85 -22.26 5.06
N ILE A 45 4.89 -21.77 4.26
CA ILE A 45 3.92 -22.65 3.59
C ILE A 45 4.40 -23.17 2.22
N GLU A 46 5.52 -22.65 1.67
CA GLU A 46 6.00 -23.04 0.33
C GLU A 46 7.14 -24.08 0.28
N THR A 47 7.43 -24.81 1.36
CA THR A 47 8.51 -25.83 1.34
C THR A 47 8.10 -27.29 1.57
N ASP A 48 6.84 -27.60 1.86
CA ASP A 48 6.36 -28.99 1.98
C ASP A 48 5.29 -29.30 0.93
N GLY A 49 5.72 -29.71 -0.28
CA GLY A 49 4.79 -30.03 -1.35
C GLY A 49 5.40 -30.48 -2.67
N MET A 50 6.47 -31.29 -2.64
CA MET A 50 6.97 -31.94 -3.86
C MET A 50 7.08 -33.46 -3.65
N SER A 51 5.94 -34.16 -3.78
CA SER A 51 5.92 -35.62 -3.88
C SER A 51 6.16 -36.03 -5.34
N THR A 52 7.34 -36.60 -5.59
CA THR A 52 7.61 -37.40 -6.78
C THR A 52 7.09 -38.81 -6.55
N ASP A 53 6.12 -39.27 -7.33
CA ASP A 53 5.89 -40.70 -7.57
C ASP A 53 4.92 -40.87 -8.74
N GLN A 54 5.43 -41.30 -9.90
CA GLN A 54 4.79 -42.28 -10.79
C GLN A 54 5.87 -42.88 -11.71
N VAL A 55 6.25 -44.14 -11.46
CA VAL A 55 6.96 -44.99 -12.42
C VAL A 55 6.11 -46.24 -12.61
N GLU A 56 5.55 -46.39 -13.81
CA GLU A 56 4.95 -47.63 -14.29
C GLU A 56 6.03 -48.66 -14.68
N SER A 57 5.72 -49.91 -14.37
CA SER A 57 6.50 -51.12 -14.61
C SER A 57 6.42 -51.63 -16.04
N SER A 58 7.53 -52.12 -16.61
CA SER A 58 7.55 -53.34 -17.44
C SER A 58 8.96 -53.95 -17.61
N ASP A 59 9.06 -55.23 -17.25
CA ASP A 59 9.82 -56.36 -17.83
C ASP A 59 11.30 -56.26 -18.30
N ASN A 60 12.18 -56.80 -17.44
CA ASN A 60 13.32 -57.75 -17.59
C ASN A 60 13.72 -58.35 -18.99
N PRO A 61 14.85 -59.10 -19.13
CA PRO A 61 16.23 -59.02 -18.57
C PRO A 61 17.36 -59.28 -19.64
N THR A 62 18.63 -59.26 -19.19
CA THR A 62 19.87 -59.97 -19.67
C THR A 62 21.08 -58.99 -19.62
N GLY A 63 22.31 -59.28 -19.21
CA GLY A 63 23.03 -60.42 -18.64
C GLY A 63 24.52 -60.03 -18.44
N SER A 64 25.22 -60.64 -17.46
CA SER A 64 26.71 -60.92 -17.32
C SER A 64 27.73 -59.80 -17.65
N GLU A 65 28.87 -59.55 -16.99
CA GLU A 65 29.80 -60.26 -16.09
C GLU A 65 30.76 -59.19 -15.50
N VAL A 66 31.04 -59.14 -14.19
CA VAL A 66 32.27 -59.60 -13.48
C VAL A 66 33.59 -58.87 -13.84
N ASP A 67 34.16 -58.12 -12.88
CA ASP A 67 35.54 -58.38 -12.41
C ASP A 67 35.81 -57.79 -11.01
N ILE A 68 36.68 -58.47 -10.26
CA ILE A 68 36.81 -58.51 -8.80
C ILE A 68 38.29 -58.29 -8.39
N LEU A 69 38.50 -57.42 -7.38
CA LEU A 69 39.59 -57.37 -6.35
C LEU A 69 40.99 -56.79 -6.67
N PRO A 70 41.83 -56.46 -5.64
CA PRO A 70 41.53 -56.00 -4.26
C PRO A 70 42.46 -54.89 -3.68
N SER A 71 42.03 -54.42 -2.49
CA SER A 71 42.76 -54.07 -1.24
C SER A 71 43.84 -52.98 -1.20
N ASP A 72 43.74 -52.08 -0.21
CA ASP A 72 44.49 -52.23 1.04
C ASP A 72 43.91 -51.36 2.18
N ASN A 73 43.82 -51.96 3.36
CA ASN A 73 43.51 -51.36 4.66
C ASN A 73 44.82 -50.90 5.31
N GLU A 74 44.85 -49.72 5.93
CA GLU A 74 45.64 -49.53 7.15
C GLU A 74 44.89 -48.67 8.17
N GLU A 75 45.08 -49.08 9.42
CA GLU A 75 44.38 -48.73 10.64
C GLU A 75 45.37 -47.96 11.54
N ILE A 76 45.08 -46.73 11.97
CA ILE A 76 45.83 -46.05 13.05
C ILE A 76 44.89 -45.22 13.93
N VAL A 77 44.91 -45.50 15.24
CA VAL A 77 44.26 -44.77 16.36
C VAL A 77 45.28 -43.79 17.01
N PRO A 78 44.88 -42.87 17.92
CA PRO A 78 44.95 -41.43 17.75
C PRO A 78 46.13 -40.76 18.51
N SER A 79 46.54 -39.57 18.09
CA SER A 79 47.45 -38.71 18.86
C SER A 79 46.75 -37.43 19.32
N GLU A 80 46.83 -37.18 20.62
CA GLU A 80 46.40 -35.97 21.34
C GLU A 80 46.82 -34.68 20.62
N VAL A 81 45.86 -33.78 20.43
CA VAL A 81 46.14 -32.35 20.25
C VAL A 81 45.27 -31.56 21.20
N GLN A 82 45.99 -30.85 22.06
CA GLN A 82 45.66 -29.81 23.02
C GLN A 82 44.35 -29.05 22.79
N ALA A 83 43.57 -28.98 23.87
CA ALA A 83 42.54 -27.99 24.08
C ALA A 83 43.14 -26.58 24.00
N THR A 84 42.69 -25.82 23.02
CA THR A 84 42.78 -24.35 23.00
C THR A 84 41.41 -23.81 23.37
N ASP A 85 41.42 -22.87 24.30
CA ASP A 85 40.28 -22.17 24.89
C ASP A 85 39.06 -22.08 23.97
N SER A 86 37.97 -22.70 24.42
CA SER A 86 36.64 -22.24 24.08
C SER A 86 36.49 -20.87 24.71
N ASP A 87 36.65 -19.82 23.90
CA ASP A 87 36.08 -18.52 24.23
C ASP A 87 34.59 -18.76 24.50
N GLU A 88 34.23 -18.68 25.79
CA GLU A 88 32.87 -18.52 26.23
C GLU A 88 32.28 -17.38 25.39
N ILE A 89 31.29 -17.71 24.56
CA ILE A 89 30.42 -16.70 23.99
C ILE A 89 29.71 -16.09 25.19
N ASP A 90 30.23 -14.93 25.59
CA ASP A 90 29.61 -14.01 26.51
C ASP A 90 28.22 -13.71 25.98
N ASP A 91 27.23 -14.41 26.54
CA ASP A 91 25.80 -14.13 26.41
C ASP A 91 25.48 -12.87 27.24
N SER A 92 26.34 -11.84 27.12
CA SER A 92 26.06 -10.52 27.64
C SER A 92 24.96 -9.95 26.77
N ASP A 93 23.79 -9.88 27.37
CA ASP A 93 22.71 -8.96 27.10
C ASP A 93 23.26 -7.53 26.90
N THR A 94 23.80 -7.25 25.72
CA THR A 94 23.99 -5.90 25.21
C THR A 94 22.75 -5.53 24.39
N THR A 95 21.58 -5.58 25.02
CA THR A 95 20.52 -4.66 24.65
C THR A 95 20.99 -3.26 25.07
N GLY A 96 21.85 -2.66 24.26
CA GLY A 96 22.18 -1.25 24.41
C GLY A 96 20.85 -0.49 24.44
N ALA A 97 20.56 0.21 25.54
CA ALA A 97 19.28 0.89 25.73
C ALA A 97 18.98 1.74 24.49
N LEU A 98 17.83 1.50 23.85
CA LEU A 98 17.41 2.24 22.68
C LEU A 98 17.35 3.73 23.00
N LYS A 99 17.74 4.57 22.04
CA LYS A 99 17.65 6.03 22.17
C LYS A 99 16.18 6.44 22.10
N GLU A 100 15.80 7.42 22.92
CA GLU A 100 14.47 8.03 22.82
C GLU A 100 14.27 8.66 21.43
N LEU A 101 13.14 8.35 20.80
CA LEU A 101 12.71 8.95 19.54
C LEU A 101 12.07 10.32 19.84
N VAL A 102 12.80 11.40 19.55
CA VAL A 102 12.36 12.78 19.82
C VAL A 102 11.86 13.45 18.55
N PHE A 103 10.69 14.07 18.64
CA PHE A 103 10.12 14.89 17.57
C PHE A 103 10.44 16.38 17.78
N THR A 104 10.77 17.08 16.69
CA THR A 104 11.12 18.52 16.70
C THR A 104 10.21 19.31 15.77
N ASN A 105 10.23 20.64 15.80
CA ASN A 105 9.54 21.48 14.78
C ASN A 105 8.01 21.22 14.63
N ILE A 106 7.33 20.83 15.72
CA ILE A 106 5.89 20.46 15.72
C ILE A 106 4.96 21.50 16.35
N ASN A 107 5.48 22.62 16.86
CA ASN A 107 4.65 23.66 17.46
C ASN A 107 4.19 24.68 16.40
N PRO A 108 2.89 24.74 16.06
CA PRO A 108 2.41 25.64 15.02
C PRO A 108 2.50 27.12 15.44
N ASP A 109 2.52 27.40 16.74
CA ASP A 109 2.53 28.77 17.27
C ASP A 109 3.90 29.46 17.13
N ASP A 110 4.94 28.69 16.81
CA ASP A 110 6.26 29.21 16.48
C ASP A 110 6.33 29.76 15.04
N ILE A 111 5.27 29.60 14.25
CA ILE A 111 5.19 29.98 12.84
C ILE A 111 4.31 31.22 12.69
N THR A 112 4.80 32.20 11.94
CA THR A 112 4.06 33.44 11.67
C THR A 112 3.32 33.40 10.33
N THR A 113 2.33 34.27 10.19
CA THR A 113 1.64 34.59 8.93
C THR A 113 1.24 36.06 8.95
N ASP A 114 1.07 36.68 7.78
CA ASP A 114 0.49 38.01 7.63
C ASP A 114 -1.04 38.03 7.80
N GLY A 115 -1.64 36.86 8.04
CA GLY A 115 -3.08 36.66 8.22
C GLY A 115 -3.86 36.55 6.91
N THR A 116 -3.22 36.69 5.76
CA THR A 116 -3.86 36.56 4.43
C THR A 116 -3.84 35.13 3.90
N LYS A 117 -2.89 34.32 4.36
CA LYS A 117 -2.75 32.89 4.05
C LYS A 117 -2.48 32.09 5.31
N LEU A 118 -2.66 30.77 5.24
CA LEU A 118 -2.25 29.86 6.30
C LEU A 118 -0.75 29.96 6.54
N ARG A 119 -0.35 29.73 7.80
CA ARG A 119 1.04 29.45 8.19
C ARG A 119 1.60 28.31 7.34
N VAL A 120 2.92 28.19 7.20
CA VAL A 120 3.57 27.08 6.47
C VAL A 120 4.58 26.40 7.37
N TRP A 121 4.51 25.08 7.49
CA TRP A 121 5.50 24.30 8.24
C TRP A 121 6.92 24.48 7.66
N PRO A 122 7.98 24.45 8.50
CA PRO A 122 9.35 24.54 8.01
C PRO A 122 9.70 23.34 7.12
N GLU A 123 10.70 23.51 6.25
CA GLU A 123 11.20 22.43 5.39
C GLU A 123 12.00 21.36 6.17
N GLU A 124 12.44 21.69 7.37
CA GLU A 124 13.13 20.75 8.26
C GLU A 124 12.15 19.67 8.75
N SER A 125 12.61 18.41 8.68
CA SER A 125 11.85 17.25 9.16
C SER A 125 11.62 17.35 10.66
N SER A 126 10.45 16.89 11.12
CA SER A 126 10.14 16.72 12.55
C SER A 126 10.54 15.36 13.12
N VAL A 127 11.02 14.45 12.28
CA VAL A 127 11.39 13.09 12.68
C VAL A 127 12.85 12.80 12.31
N PRO A 128 13.57 11.97 13.09
CA PRO A 128 14.90 11.50 12.72
C PRO A 128 14.91 10.80 11.37
N GLN A 129 16.01 10.95 10.65
CA GLN A 129 16.16 10.31 9.36
C GLN A 129 16.40 8.81 9.52
N ALA A 130 15.46 7.99 9.04
CA ALA A 130 15.55 6.54 9.08
C ALA A 130 16.25 5.97 7.84
N ARG A 131 16.11 6.63 6.67
CA ARG A 131 16.67 6.16 5.39
C ARG A 131 17.67 7.13 4.75
N ASP A 132 18.67 6.60 4.06
CA ASP A 132 19.60 7.39 3.23
C ASP A 132 18.82 8.06 2.08
N PRO A 133 18.82 9.40 1.99
CA PRO A 133 18.02 10.09 0.99
C PRO A 133 18.62 9.97 -0.42
N ASN A 134 19.85 9.49 -0.54
CA ASN A 134 20.57 9.31 -1.80
C ASN A 134 20.63 7.84 -2.24
N ALA A 135 20.11 6.92 -1.42
CA ALA A 135 20.03 5.52 -1.81
C ALA A 135 19.18 5.35 -3.08
N PRO A 136 19.60 4.51 -4.04
CA PRO A 136 18.77 4.18 -5.18
C PRO A 136 17.51 3.47 -4.69
N VAL A 137 16.37 3.78 -5.32
CA VAL A 137 15.08 3.24 -4.92
C VAL A 137 14.95 1.76 -5.30
N LEU A 138 15.30 1.42 -6.55
CA LEU A 138 15.30 0.03 -7.00
C LEU A 138 16.63 -0.62 -6.63
N ALA A 139 16.55 -1.85 -6.13
CA ALA A 139 17.73 -2.67 -5.93
C ALA A 139 18.42 -2.97 -7.28
N GLN A 140 19.74 -3.10 -7.26
CA GLN A 140 20.58 -3.39 -8.44
C GLN A 140 20.03 -4.57 -9.28
N PRO A 141 20.22 -4.54 -10.62
CA PRO A 141 19.33 -5.19 -11.59
C PRO A 141 19.35 -6.71 -11.53
N ASN A 142 18.22 -7.30 -11.14
CA ASN A 142 17.79 -8.57 -11.69
C ASN A 142 16.80 -8.27 -12.82
N SER A 143 17.12 -8.63 -14.06
CA SER A 143 16.23 -8.46 -15.21
C SER A 143 14.87 -9.13 -15.00
N ASP A 144 14.81 -10.16 -14.16
CA ASP A 144 13.59 -10.92 -13.88
C ASP A 144 12.68 -10.20 -12.88
N LYS A 145 13.24 -9.33 -12.03
CA LYS A 145 12.52 -8.57 -11.01
C LYS A 145 12.90 -7.08 -11.06
N PRO A 146 12.56 -6.37 -12.16
CA PRO A 146 13.00 -5.00 -12.39
C PRO A 146 12.40 -3.98 -11.42
N LEU A 147 11.33 -4.33 -10.69
CA LEU A 147 10.70 -3.47 -9.68
C LEU A 147 11.04 -3.91 -8.24
N ALA A 148 12.04 -4.76 -8.04
CA ALA A 148 12.49 -5.15 -6.71
C ALA A 148 12.88 -3.92 -5.86
N GLY A 149 12.25 -3.79 -4.70
CA GLY A 149 12.43 -2.65 -3.78
C GLY A 149 11.33 -1.59 -3.90
N ALA A 150 10.51 -1.60 -4.95
CA ALA A 150 9.35 -0.72 -5.04
C ALA A 150 8.22 -1.18 -4.09
N PHE A 151 7.58 -0.23 -3.41
CA PHE A 151 6.39 -0.46 -2.60
C PHE A 151 5.20 0.30 -3.21
N VAL A 152 4.19 -0.41 -3.69
CA VAL A 152 3.07 0.18 -4.43
C VAL A 152 1.78 -0.03 -3.66
N ILE A 153 1.10 1.07 -3.33
CA ILE A 153 -0.23 1.04 -2.74
C ILE A 153 -1.24 1.31 -3.85
N LEU A 154 -2.08 0.33 -4.14
CA LEU A 154 -3.16 0.42 -5.11
C LEU A 154 -4.49 0.62 -4.38
N ASP A 155 -5.25 1.61 -4.83
CA ASP A 155 -6.59 1.87 -4.34
C ASP A 155 -7.60 1.61 -5.46
N PRO A 156 -8.26 0.44 -5.50
CA PRO A 156 -9.36 0.23 -6.41
C PRO A 156 -10.54 1.10 -5.96
N GLY A 157 -10.80 2.19 -6.68
CA GLY A 157 -11.80 3.18 -6.28
C GLY A 157 -13.18 2.57 -6.04
N HIS A 158 -13.96 3.19 -5.15
CA HIS A 158 -15.31 2.79 -4.75
C HIS A 158 -15.37 1.41 -4.08
N GLY A 159 -16.55 0.78 -4.03
CA GLY A 159 -16.77 -0.55 -3.45
C GLY A 159 -17.98 -0.60 -2.51
N GLY A 160 -18.52 -1.81 -2.31
CA GLY A 160 -19.70 -2.04 -1.50
C GLY A 160 -20.91 -1.25 -2.03
N SER A 161 -21.47 -0.37 -1.19
CA SER A 161 -22.60 0.49 -1.58
C SER A 161 -22.20 1.69 -2.43
N ASP A 162 -20.92 2.04 -2.49
CA ASP A 162 -20.43 3.06 -3.40
C ASP A 162 -20.11 2.39 -4.75
N ILE A 163 -20.95 2.64 -5.75
CA ILE A 163 -20.87 1.97 -7.06
C ILE A 163 -19.95 2.68 -8.05
N GLY A 164 -19.54 3.93 -7.74
CA GLY A 164 -18.88 4.82 -8.69
C GLY A 164 -19.79 5.21 -9.86
N VAL A 165 -19.19 5.51 -11.02
CA VAL A 165 -19.93 5.66 -12.27
C VAL A 165 -20.47 4.31 -12.75
N SER A 166 -21.54 4.35 -13.54
CA SER A 166 -22.12 3.15 -14.12
C SER A 166 -22.54 3.40 -15.56
N TRP A 167 -22.67 2.32 -16.32
CA TRP A 167 -23.24 2.34 -17.65
C TRP A 167 -24.29 1.23 -17.78
N GLN A 168 -25.39 1.55 -18.44
CA GLN A 168 -26.51 0.65 -18.71
C GLN A 168 -26.58 0.41 -20.21
N GLY A 169 -26.51 -0.86 -20.60
CA GLY A 169 -26.70 -1.32 -21.97
C GLY A 169 -28.17 -1.50 -22.35
N GLU A 170 -28.40 -2.11 -23.50
CA GLU A 170 -29.75 -2.30 -24.05
C GLU A 170 -30.57 -3.33 -23.26
N GLU A 171 -29.89 -4.34 -22.69
CA GLU A 171 -30.52 -5.36 -21.85
C GLU A 171 -30.51 -4.96 -20.38
N GLU A 172 -31.55 -5.34 -19.63
CA GLU A 172 -31.71 -4.99 -18.21
C GLU A 172 -30.52 -5.43 -17.34
N ASN A 173 -29.88 -6.54 -17.69
CA ASN A 173 -28.75 -7.10 -16.95
C ASN A 173 -27.37 -6.66 -17.50
N ASP A 174 -27.32 -5.81 -18.52
CA ASP A 174 -26.07 -5.28 -19.09
C ASP A 174 -25.66 -4.01 -18.34
N VAL A 175 -25.22 -4.19 -17.09
CA VAL A 175 -24.80 -3.08 -16.21
C VAL A 175 -23.31 -3.20 -15.91
N LEU A 176 -22.58 -2.14 -16.23
CA LEU A 176 -21.19 -1.98 -15.86
C LEU A 176 -21.09 -1.04 -14.66
N LEU A 177 -20.38 -1.48 -13.63
CA LEU A 177 -20.14 -0.70 -12.42
C LEU A 177 -18.65 -0.42 -12.30
N GLU A 178 -18.30 0.85 -12.09
CA GLU A 178 -16.92 1.28 -11.92
C GLU A 178 -16.22 0.50 -10.81
N LYS A 179 -16.86 0.32 -9.66
CA LYS A 179 -16.27 -0.40 -8.52
C LYS A 179 -15.77 -1.82 -8.86
N ASN A 180 -16.44 -2.51 -9.77
CA ASN A 180 -16.08 -3.88 -10.17
C ASN A 180 -14.88 -3.84 -11.12
N ILE A 181 -14.96 -2.98 -12.14
CA ILE A 181 -13.90 -2.85 -13.15
C ILE A 181 -12.61 -2.30 -12.51
N ASN A 182 -12.71 -1.34 -11.57
CA ASN A 182 -11.57 -0.85 -10.81
C ASN A 182 -10.88 -1.97 -10.03
N LEU A 183 -11.64 -2.87 -9.38
CA LEU A 183 -11.08 -4.02 -8.66
C LEU A 183 -10.37 -4.99 -9.60
N GLU A 184 -10.98 -5.30 -10.75
CA GLU A 184 -10.38 -6.17 -11.76
C GLU A 184 -9.07 -5.60 -12.33
N ILE A 185 -9.08 -4.31 -12.73
CA ILE A 185 -7.89 -3.61 -13.22
C ILE A 185 -6.79 -3.58 -12.16
N ALA A 186 -7.13 -3.18 -10.93
CA ALA A 186 -6.15 -3.09 -9.84
C ALA A 186 -5.55 -4.46 -9.49
N THR A 187 -6.34 -5.53 -9.57
CA THR A 187 -5.86 -6.92 -9.40
C THR A 187 -4.86 -7.27 -10.50
N LYS A 188 -5.15 -6.94 -11.77
CA LYS A 188 -4.22 -7.16 -12.89
C LYS A 188 -2.93 -6.35 -12.76
N ILE A 189 -3.03 -5.10 -12.28
CA ILE A 189 -1.86 -4.28 -11.96
C ILE A 189 -1.05 -4.93 -10.83
N GLN A 190 -1.70 -5.39 -9.75
CA GLN A 190 -1.03 -6.06 -8.64
C GLN A 190 -0.28 -7.31 -9.12
N GLU A 191 -0.92 -8.18 -9.88
CA GLU A 191 -0.31 -9.38 -10.47
C GLU A 191 0.96 -9.03 -11.27
N GLU A 192 0.86 -8.05 -12.16
CA GLU A 192 1.97 -7.64 -13.04
C GLU A 192 3.13 -7.00 -12.27
N LEU A 193 2.85 -6.12 -11.32
CA LEU A 193 3.87 -5.47 -10.49
C LEU A 193 4.56 -6.47 -9.56
N THR A 194 3.80 -7.38 -8.94
CA THR A 194 4.33 -8.44 -8.06
C THR A 194 5.22 -9.40 -8.86
N ARG A 195 4.81 -9.76 -10.09
CA ARG A 195 5.62 -10.57 -11.02
C ARG A 195 6.98 -9.91 -11.31
N GLN A 196 7.03 -8.59 -11.32
CA GLN A 196 8.26 -7.79 -11.50
C GLN A 196 9.00 -7.50 -10.18
N GLY A 197 8.53 -8.01 -9.05
CA GLY A 197 9.23 -7.95 -7.75
C GLY A 197 8.86 -6.78 -6.84
N ALA A 198 7.85 -5.97 -7.18
CA ALA A 198 7.33 -4.95 -6.27
C ALA A 198 6.57 -5.59 -5.09
N ASP A 199 6.61 -4.96 -3.90
CA ASP A 199 5.64 -5.23 -2.82
C ASP A 199 4.39 -4.39 -3.09
N VAL A 200 3.24 -5.03 -3.22
CA VAL A 200 2.00 -4.37 -3.64
C VAL A 200 0.90 -4.59 -2.62
N ARG A 201 0.38 -3.50 -2.05
CA ARG A 201 -0.76 -3.52 -1.12
C ARG A 201 -1.98 -2.90 -1.78
N MET A 202 -3.13 -3.57 -1.68
CA MET A 202 -4.41 -3.02 -2.10
C MET A 202 -5.18 -2.49 -0.88
N THR A 203 -5.93 -1.39 -1.05
CA THR A 203 -6.81 -0.84 0.00
C THR A 203 -8.08 -1.67 0.21
N ARG A 204 -8.46 -2.44 -0.81
CA ARG A 204 -9.46 -3.51 -0.74
C ARG A 204 -9.13 -4.62 -1.74
N SER A 205 -9.47 -5.85 -1.38
CA SER A 205 -9.38 -7.03 -2.26
C SER A 205 -10.74 -7.64 -2.59
N THR A 206 -11.82 -7.09 -2.03
CA THR A 206 -13.20 -7.52 -2.25
C THR A 206 -14.11 -6.31 -2.53
N ASP A 207 -15.40 -6.57 -2.76
CA ASP A 207 -16.42 -5.53 -2.97
C ASP A 207 -16.87 -4.91 -1.63
N GLU A 208 -15.95 -4.20 -0.97
CA GLU A 208 -16.17 -3.51 0.30
C GLU A 208 -16.06 -1.99 0.13
N LYS A 209 -16.86 -1.26 0.90
CA LYS A 209 -16.82 0.21 0.91
C LYS A 209 -15.81 0.69 1.94
N HIS A 210 -14.89 1.55 1.50
CA HIS A 210 -13.99 2.32 2.36
C HIS A 210 -14.14 3.81 2.09
N SER A 211 -14.12 4.65 3.13
CA SER A 211 -14.09 6.10 2.94
C SER A 211 -12.69 6.57 2.51
N TYR A 212 -12.59 7.77 1.93
CA TYR A 212 -11.28 8.38 1.65
C TYR A 212 -10.40 8.46 2.91
N PHE A 213 -10.99 8.65 4.10
CA PHE A 213 -10.25 8.70 5.35
C PHE A 213 -9.72 7.33 5.77
N TYR A 214 -10.45 6.25 5.49
CA TYR A 214 -9.93 4.88 5.67
C TYR A 214 -8.68 4.68 4.81
N ILE A 215 -8.77 5.00 3.51
CA ILE A 215 -7.70 4.80 2.53
C ILE A 215 -6.42 5.53 2.96
N MET A 216 -6.55 6.76 3.44
CA MET A 216 -5.43 7.57 3.92
C MET A 216 -4.88 7.06 5.26
N ALA A 217 -5.74 6.66 6.19
CA ALA A 217 -5.30 6.11 7.46
C ALA A 217 -4.58 4.75 7.30
N TYR A 218 -5.08 3.90 6.40
CA TYR A 218 -4.44 2.64 6.04
C TYR A 218 -3.05 2.87 5.44
N THR A 219 -2.93 3.82 4.50
CA THR A 219 -1.65 4.22 3.90
C THR A 219 -0.68 4.71 4.98
N ALA A 220 -1.11 5.65 5.82
CA ALA A 220 -0.29 6.18 6.91
C ALA A 220 0.16 5.10 7.91
N ASP A 221 -0.74 4.18 8.29
CA ASP A 221 -0.40 3.09 9.22
C ASP A 221 0.65 2.13 8.64
N LEU A 222 0.57 1.81 7.34
CA LEU A 222 1.62 1.02 6.66
C LEU A 222 2.99 1.72 6.74
N LEU A 223 3.06 3.02 6.47
CA LEU A 223 4.33 3.75 6.52
C LEU A 223 4.83 3.97 7.95
N LEU A 224 3.93 4.14 8.93
CA LEU A 224 4.29 4.18 10.34
C LEU A 224 4.91 2.86 10.81
N GLN A 225 4.37 1.72 10.39
CA GLN A 225 4.95 0.40 10.70
C GLN A 225 6.34 0.23 10.11
N ARG A 226 6.53 0.62 8.85
CA ARG A 226 7.85 0.58 8.20
C ARG A 226 8.85 1.49 8.93
N TYR A 227 8.43 2.67 9.31
CA TYR A 227 9.29 3.63 10.01
C TYR A 227 9.65 3.16 11.41
N ALA A 228 8.71 2.53 12.12
CA ALA A 228 8.99 1.90 13.41
C ALA A 228 10.07 0.81 13.31
N ASN A 229 10.07 0.02 12.23
CA ASN A 229 11.11 -0.97 11.99
C ASN A 229 12.46 -0.29 11.68
N ASP A 230 12.48 0.64 10.71
CA ASP A 230 13.71 1.27 10.25
C ASP A 230 14.41 2.08 11.36
N ILE A 231 13.65 2.84 12.17
CA ILE A 231 14.25 3.59 13.30
C ILE A 231 14.80 2.67 14.38
N LYS A 232 14.18 1.50 14.59
CA LYS A 232 14.60 0.52 15.59
C LYS A 232 15.93 -0.10 15.18
N GLU A 233 16.10 -0.40 13.90
CA GLU A 233 17.37 -0.90 13.35
C GLU A 233 18.53 0.09 13.54
N ILE A 234 18.27 1.39 13.48
CA ILE A 234 19.28 2.44 13.75
C ILE A 234 19.37 2.86 15.23
N GLY A 235 18.71 2.11 16.12
CA GLY A 235 18.88 2.20 17.58
C GLY A 235 17.97 3.20 18.31
N PHE A 236 16.82 3.58 17.74
CA PHE A 236 15.79 4.34 18.43
C PHE A 236 14.65 3.45 18.96
N ASP A 237 13.97 3.90 20.01
CA ASP A 237 12.75 3.26 20.52
C ASP A 237 11.53 3.72 19.70
N PRO A 238 10.79 2.80 19.03
CA PRO A 238 9.59 3.16 18.26
C PRO A 238 8.37 3.53 19.12
N GLU A 239 8.39 3.32 20.45
CA GLU A 239 7.22 3.56 21.32
C GLU A 239 6.49 4.90 21.06
N PRO A 240 7.17 6.05 20.84
CA PRO A 240 6.50 7.31 20.55
C PRO A 240 5.60 7.32 19.30
N LEU A 241 5.80 6.39 18.37
CA LEU A 241 4.97 6.24 17.15
C LEU A 241 3.62 5.60 17.44
N GLU A 242 3.46 4.86 18.55
CA GLU A 242 2.23 4.11 18.81
C GLU A 242 1.01 5.00 18.98
N ASN A 243 1.19 6.23 19.49
CA ASN A 243 0.11 7.21 19.52
C ASN A 243 -0.37 7.61 18.11
N LEU A 244 0.54 7.75 17.14
CA LEU A 244 0.18 8.05 15.75
C LEU A 244 -0.56 6.86 15.12
N ARG A 245 -0.09 5.64 15.40
CA ARG A 245 -0.75 4.42 14.92
C ARG A 245 -2.15 4.25 15.50
N LEU A 246 -2.34 4.47 16.80
CA LEU A 246 -3.67 4.41 17.41
C LEU A 246 -4.65 5.40 16.77
N LEU A 247 -4.19 6.62 16.42
CA LEU A 247 -5.01 7.59 15.70
C LEU A 247 -5.42 7.07 14.31
N MET A 248 -4.51 6.39 13.59
CA MET A 248 -4.82 5.77 12.30
C MET A 248 -5.78 4.59 12.45
N GLN A 249 -5.53 3.70 13.42
CA GLN A 249 -6.39 2.54 13.70
C GLN A 249 -7.80 2.95 14.08
N ASP A 250 -7.97 4.06 14.81
CA ASP A 250 -9.29 4.62 15.09
C ASP A 250 -10.00 5.10 13.82
N VAL A 251 -9.30 5.80 12.93
CA VAL A 251 -9.87 6.24 11.64
C VAL A 251 -10.21 5.03 10.76
N ILE A 252 -9.34 4.03 10.68
CA ILE A 252 -9.59 2.77 9.95
C ILE A 252 -10.87 2.12 10.50
N ARG A 253 -10.93 1.86 11.80
CA ARG A 253 -12.04 1.16 12.46
C ARG A 253 -13.39 1.86 12.27
N ILE A 254 -13.45 3.19 12.32
CA ILE A 254 -14.72 3.92 12.18
C ILE A 254 -15.15 4.11 10.71
N ASN A 255 -14.26 3.85 9.75
CA ASN A 255 -14.52 4.03 8.31
C ASN A 255 -14.52 2.72 7.50
N SER A 256 -14.39 1.56 8.15
CA SER A 256 -14.26 0.23 7.49
C SER A 256 -15.60 -0.50 7.27
N GLY A 257 -16.71 0.18 6.92
CA GLY A 257 -18.02 -0.49 6.86
C GLY A 257 -19.16 0.21 6.10
N LEU A 258 -20.34 -0.42 6.13
CA LEU A 258 -21.57 -0.05 5.39
C LEU A 258 -22.22 1.28 5.80
N GLN A 259 -21.77 1.88 6.89
CA GLN A 259 -22.32 3.13 7.41
C GLN A 259 -21.16 4.09 7.65
N ASP A 260 -21.07 5.14 6.83
CA ASP A 260 -20.13 6.24 7.07
C ASP A 260 -20.43 6.79 8.46
N SER A 261 -19.56 6.50 9.42
CA SER A 261 -19.57 7.24 10.69
C SER A 261 -19.22 8.72 10.44
N GLY A 262 -18.62 9.02 9.28
CA GLY A 262 -18.13 10.34 8.90
C GLY A 262 -16.95 10.80 9.75
N GLY A 263 -16.40 9.92 10.59
CA GLY A 263 -15.31 10.25 11.49
C GLY A 263 -14.02 10.48 10.71
N ARG A 264 -13.60 11.74 10.61
CA ARG A 264 -12.39 12.14 9.87
C ARG A 264 -11.12 12.05 10.72
N GLY A 265 -11.25 11.85 12.03
CA GLY A 265 -10.12 11.80 12.97
C GLY A 265 -9.18 13.00 12.80
N ILE A 266 -7.89 12.74 12.69
CA ILE A 266 -6.89 13.81 12.53
C ILE A 266 -6.93 14.51 11.16
N PHE A 267 -7.71 13.99 10.20
CA PHE A 267 -7.89 14.60 8.88
C PHE A 267 -8.99 15.68 8.86
N ASP A 268 -9.69 15.96 9.97
CA ASP A 268 -10.80 16.93 10.03
C ASP A 268 -10.38 18.41 10.04
N SER A 269 -9.17 18.73 9.60
CA SER A 269 -8.62 20.08 9.71
C SER A 269 -8.29 20.68 8.36
N ILE A 270 -8.41 22.00 8.27
CA ILE A 270 -7.78 22.78 7.21
C ILE A 270 -6.30 22.91 7.56
N GLY A 271 -5.44 22.64 6.59
CA GLY A 271 -3.99 22.53 6.79
C GLY A 271 -3.59 21.19 7.40
N THR A 272 -2.44 21.16 8.06
CA THR A 272 -1.80 19.93 8.55
C THR A 272 -1.49 20.08 10.04
N PRO A 273 -2.23 19.42 10.94
CA PRO A 273 -2.02 19.51 12.38
C PRO A 273 -0.71 18.79 12.77
N PRO A 274 -0.15 19.06 13.98
CA PRO A 274 1.15 18.53 14.40
C PRO A 274 1.34 17.02 14.20
N ASN A 275 0.37 16.21 14.61
CA ASN A 275 0.45 14.75 14.46
C ASN A 275 0.41 14.31 12.99
N LEU A 276 -0.35 15.01 12.14
CA LEU A 276 -0.39 14.71 10.71
C LEU A 276 0.90 15.17 10.00
N LYS A 277 1.52 16.27 10.47
CA LYS A 277 2.84 16.70 10.00
C LYS A 277 3.88 15.61 10.23
N LEU A 278 3.89 14.97 11.40
CA LEU A 278 4.80 13.87 11.71
C LEU A 278 4.62 12.71 10.74
N ILE A 279 3.38 12.30 10.48
CA ILE A 279 3.07 11.23 9.51
C ILE A 279 3.56 11.63 8.11
N TYR A 280 3.31 12.85 7.66
CA TYR A 280 3.76 13.30 6.35
C TYR A 280 5.28 13.41 6.24
N ASP A 281 5.96 13.80 7.32
CA ASP A 281 7.42 13.81 7.38
C ASP A 281 7.99 12.40 7.27
N ILE A 282 7.36 11.42 7.93
CA ILE A 282 7.69 10.00 7.79
C ILE A 282 7.46 9.55 6.35
N GLU A 283 6.28 9.76 5.78
CA GLU A 283 5.94 9.40 4.40
C GLU A 283 6.91 10.02 3.38
N SER A 284 7.46 11.20 3.66
CA SER A 284 8.44 11.87 2.80
C SER A 284 9.76 11.10 2.63
N GLU A 285 10.12 10.25 3.58
CA GLU A 285 11.35 9.44 3.54
C GLU A 285 11.22 8.24 2.59
N TYR A 286 10.00 7.77 2.36
CA TYR A 286 9.72 6.56 1.60
C TYR A 286 9.64 6.83 0.09
N LYS A 287 10.81 7.12 -0.49
CA LYS A 287 10.96 7.35 -1.94
C LYS A 287 10.67 6.12 -2.78
N ASP A 288 10.69 4.94 -2.19
CA ASP A 288 10.28 3.68 -2.79
C ASP A 288 8.77 3.50 -2.87
N THR A 289 8.00 4.36 -2.22
CA THR A 289 6.56 4.19 -2.07
C THR A 289 5.76 5.10 -2.99
N VAL A 290 4.80 4.54 -3.71
CA VAL A 290 3.82 5.27 -4.51
C VAL A 290 2.40 4.83 -4.17
N PHE A 291 1.44 5.73 -4.34
CA PHE A 291 0.02 5.48 -4.20
C PHE A 291 -0.69 5.74 -5.53
N ILE A 292 -1.48 4.78 -6.02
CA ILE A 292 -2.26 4.92 -7.25
C ILE A 292 -3.71 4.54 -6.98
N SER A 293 -4.62 5.50 -7.11
CA SER A 293 -6.06 5.26 -7.04
C SER A 293 -6.63 5.05 -8.44
N ILE A 294 -7.23 3.89 -8.68
CA ILE A 294 -7.73 3.42 -9.98
C ILE A 294 -9.20 3.77 -10.11
N HIS A 295 -9.55 4.46 -11.19
CA HIS A 295 -10.90 4.96 -11.45
C HIS A 295 -11.33 4.83 -12.91
N LEU A 296 -12.62 5.00 -13.15
CA LEU A 296 -13.23 5.27 -14.44
C LEU A 296 -14.02 6.57 -14.37
N GLU A 297 -14.31 7.15 -15.53
CA GLU A 297 -15.12 8.37 -15.62
C GLU A 297 -16.35 8.18 -16.50
N THR A 298 -17.22 9.18 -16.49
CA THR A 298 -18.25 9.38 -17.50
C THR A 298 -18.20 10.83 -17.97
N SER A 299 -18.61 11.08 -19.21
CA SER A 299 -18.76 12.42 -19.76
C SER A 299 -20.13 12.56 -20.43
N ASP A 300 -20.63 13.79 -20.48
CA ASP A 300 -21.80 14.15 -21.29
C ASP A 300 -21.51 14.08 -22.80
N GLN A 301 -20.23 14.09 -23.20
CA GLN A 301 -19.79 13.90 -24.58
C GLN A 301 -19.36 12.44 -24.79
N ALA A 302 -20.02 11.75 -25.72
CA ALA A 302 -19.75 10.33 -25.98
C ALA A 302 -18.36 10.09 -26.62
N GLU A 303 -17.79 11.12 -27.26
CA GLU A 303 -16.45 11.08 -27.84
C GLU A 303 -15.31 11.19 -26.81
N ASP A 304 -15.60 11.65 -25.58
CA ASP A 304 -14.59 11.76 -24.53
C ASP A 304 -14.11 10.39 -24.10
N LYS A 305 -12.80 10.19 -24.21
CA LYS A 305 -12.18 8.87 -24.03
C LYS A 305 -10.76 8.96 -23.54
N GLY A 306 -10.16 7.79 -23.32
CA GLY A 306 -8.76 7.59 -23.04
C GLY A 306 -8.39 7.84 -21.57
N VAL A 307 -7.10 7.67 -21.29
CA VAL A 307 -6.57 7.74 -19.93
C VAL A 307 -6.38 9.18 -19.49
N ARG A 308 -6.62 9.44 -18.20
CA ARG A 308 -6.30 10.70 -17.55
C ARG A 308 -5.66 10.44 -16.19
N VAL A 309 -4.76 11.31 -15.79
CA VAL A 309 -4.05 11.20 -14.52
C VAL A 309 -4.18 12.50 -13.75
N ARG A 310 -4.69 12.42 -12.52
CA ARG A 310 -4.76 13.55 -11.59
C ARG A 310 -3.66 13.44 -10.55
N TYR A 311 -3.06 14.58 -10.21
CA TYR A 311 -2.10 14.70 -9.14
C TYR A 311 -2.32 16.01 -8.38
N MET A 312 -1.58 16.25 -7.29
CA MET A 312 -1.56 17.55 -6.62
C MET A 312 -0.12 17.95 -6.29
N SER A 313 0.32 19.09 -6.82
CA SER A 313 1.55 19.74 -6.39
C SER A 313 1.41 20.31 -4.97
N LYS A 314 2.56 20.65 -4.37
CA LYS A 314 2.63 21.41 -3.13
C LYS A 314 1.85 22.72 -3.25
N GLU A 315 2.12 23.47 -4.30
CA GLU A 315 1.56 24.79 -4.57
C GLU A 315 0.03 24.71 -4.66
N TYR A 316 -0.48 23.75 -5.42
CA TYR A 316 -1.91 23.51 -5.56
C TYR A 316 -2.57 23.09 -4.23
N ALA A 317 -1.96 22.17 -3.48
CA ALA A 317 -2.48 21.77 -2.17
C ALA A 317 -2.54 22.95 -1.18
N GLN A 318 -1.53 23.83 -1.19
CA GLN A 318 -1.51 25.03 -0.35
C GLN A 318 -2.58 26.04 -0.78
N ASP A 319 -2.77 26.24 -2.08
CA ASP A 319 -3.81 27.12 -2.61
C ASP A 319 -5.21 26.61 -2.27
N MET A 320 -5.46 25.30 -2.36
CA MET A 320 -6.73 24.69 -1.95
C MET A 320 -6.99 24.89 -0.45
N ASN A 321 -6.01 24.60 0.42
CA ASN A 321 -6.17 24.83 1.86
C ASN A 321 -6.41 26.31 2.19
N ASN A 322 -5.72 27.23 1.53
CA ASN A 322 -5.97 28.67 1.67
C ASN A 322 -7.39 29.03 1.21
N SER A 323 -7.88 28.42 0.12
CA SER A 323 -9.24 28.65 -0.37
C SER A 323 -10.30 28.19 0.64
N TYR A 324 -10.07 27.07 1.33
CA TYR A 324 -10.98 26.59 2.38
C TYR A 324 -10.98 27.48 3.62
N ALA A 325 -9.83 28.10 3.92
CA ALA A 325 -9.69 29.05 5.03
C ALA A 325 -10.22 30.46 4.68
N ALA A 326 -10.62 30.71 3.44
CA ALA A 326 -11.03 32.05 3.00
C ALA A 326 -12.21 32.58 3.84
N GLY A 327 -12.08 33.83 4.31
CA GLY A 327 -13.10 34.46 5.17
C GLY A 327 -13.05 34.03 6.64
N THR A 328 -12.06 33.24 7.04
CA THR A 328 -11.83 32.85 8.44
C THR A 328 -10.48 33.37 8.94
N ASP A 329 -10.26 33.31 10.24
CA ASP A 329 -8.97 33.67 10.84
C ASP A 329 -7.93 32.57 10.59
N ALA A 330 -6.93 32.87 9.74
CA ALA A 330 -5.88 31.93 9.35
C ALA A 330 -5.09 31.35 10.53
N LEU A 331 -5.01 32.06 11.66
CA LEU A 331 -4.32 31.59 12.88
C LEU A 331 -5.09 30.48 13.62
N LYS A 332 -6.39 30.33 13.35
CA LYS A 332 -7.21 29.25 13.94
C LYS A 332 -7.07 27.91 13.22
N HIS A 333 -6.42 27.90 12.06
CA HIS A 333 -6.19 26.71 11.26
C HIS A 333 -4.76 26.19 11.40
N SER A 334 -4.59 24.93 11.04
CA SER A 334 -3.26 24.32 11.03
C SER A 334 -2.42 24.87 9.87
N PRO A 335 -1.09 24.91 10.00
CA PRO A 335 -0.22 25.34 8.90
C PRO A 335 -0.33 24.41 7.68
N ASN A 336 -0.12 24.97 6.50
CA ASN A 336 0.13 24.24 5.27
C ASN A 336 1.39 23.38 5.39
N TYR A 337 1.32 22.14 4.88
CA TYR A 337 2.50 21.30 4.73
C TYR A 337 3.39 21.78 3.57
N ASN A 338 4.70 21.58 3.71
CA ASN A 338 5.70 22.18 2.81
C ASN A 338 6.62 21.18 2.11
N ARG A 339 6.59 19.88 2.47
CA ARG A 339 7.52 18.87 1.92
C ARG A 339 6.87 17.89 0.96
N TYR A 340 5.78 18.29 0.30
CA TYR A 340 5.30 17.60 -0.89
C TYR A 340 6.34 17.72 -2.00
N ASN A 341 6.64 16.60 -2.68
CA ASN A 341 7.53 16.62 -3.82
C ASN A 341 6.73 16.80 -5.13
N SER A 342 6.43 18.06 -5.48
CA SER A 342 5.66 18.42 -6.68
C SER A 342 6.23 17.77 -7.94
N LYS A 343 7.56 17.84 -8.13
CA LYS A 343 8.24 17.30 -9.31
C LYS A 343 8.01 15.79 -9.46
N ARG A 344 8.12 15.03 -8.36
CA ARG A 344 7.91 13.57 -8.40
C ARG A 344 6.47 13.20 -8.71
N ARG A 345 5.50 13.90 -8.12
CA ARG A 345 4.08 13.68 -8.38
C ARG A 345 3.72 13.97 -9.84
N GLU A 346 4.16 15.12 -10.35
CA GLU A 346 3.98 15.47 -11.76
C GLU A 346 4.67 14.47 -12.70
N SER A 347 5.93 14.11 -12.40
CA SER A 347 6.71 13.17 -13.21
C SER A 347 6.06 11.79 -13.26
N MET A 348 5.57 11.27 -12.12
CA MET A 348 4.84 10.00 -12.08
C MET A 348 3.54 10.08 -12.87
N ALA A 349 2.79 11.18 -12.74
CA ALA A 349 1.53 11.36 -13.46
C ALA A 349 1.74 11.39 -14.98
N GLN A 350 2.78 12.10 -15.44
CA GLN A 350 3.15 12.16 -16.85
C GLN A 350 3.60 10.79 -17.38
N LEU A 351 4.44 10.08 -16.64
CA LEU A 351 4.88 8.74 -17.01
C LEU A 351 3.72 7.74 -17.09
N LEU A 352 2.75 7.81 -16.18
CA LEU A 352 1.53 7.00 -16.26
C LEU A 352 0.80 7.29 -17.58
N ALA A 353 0.46 8.56 -17.84
CA ALA A 353 -0.26 8.93 -19.06
C ALA A 353 0.48 8.46 -20.33
N ASP A 354 1.78 8.74 -20.44
CA ASP A 354 2.56 8.46 -21.64
C ASP A 354 2.76 6.96 -21.88
N ASN A 355 3.07 6.18 -20.85
CA ASN A 355 3.38 4.75 -21.03
C ASN A 355 2.10 3.90 -21.22
N LEU A 356 0.95 4.31 -20.69
CA LEU A 356 -0.32 3.67 -21.05
C LEU A 356 -0.62 3.88 -22.54
N VAL A 357 -0.47 5.11 -23.05
CA VAL A 357 -0.66 5.42 -24.48
C VAL A 357 0.38 4.73 -25.38
N ALA A 358 1.63 4.62 -24.93
CA ALA A 358 2.67 3.91 -25.66
C ALA A 358 2.40 2.39 -25.73
N THR A 359 1.79 1.84 -24.68
CA THR A 359 1.42 0.42 -24.61
C THR A 359 0.21 0.09 -25.49
N ASP A 360 -0.77 1.00 -25.56
CA ASP A 360 -1.92 0.90 -26.45
C ASP A 360 -2.38 2.30 -26.88
N SER A 361 -2.21 2.62 -28.17
CA SER A 361 -2.53 3.95 -28.71
C SER A 361 -4.02 4.31 -28.62
N ARG A 362 -4.90 3.33 -28.43
CA ARG A 362 -6.34 3.54 -28.18
C ARG A 362 -6.62 4.22 -26.84
N MET A 363 -5.69 4.14 -25.88
CA MET A 363 -5.77 4.82 -24.58
C MET A 363 -5.56 6.33 -24.68
N LYS A 364 -5.18 6.86 -25.86
CA LYS A 364 -4.96 8.29 -26.03
C LYS A 364 -6.25 9.08 -25.79
N THR A 365 -6.20 9.98 -24.82
CA THR A 365 -7.32 10.89 -24.54
C THR A 365 -7.41 12.05 -25.55
N ASN A 366 -8.63 12.51 -25.78
CA ASN A 366 -8.97 13.76 -26.48
C ASN A 366 -9.08 14.95 -25.52
N LEU A 367 -8.92 14.74 -24.21
CA LEU A 367 -8.94 15.74 -23.15
C LEU A 367 -7.52 16.06 -22.66
N GLN A 368 -7.40 16.84 -21.58
CA GLN A 368 -6.12 17.05 -20.90
C GLN A 368 -5.69 15.75 -20.18
N PRO A 369 -4.54 15.14 -20.57
CA PRO A 369 -4.12 13.83 -20.06
C PRO A 369 -3.62 13.88 -18.62
N VAL A 370 -2.98 14.97 -18.21
CA VAL A 370 -2.44 15.17 -16.87
C VAL A 370 -2.94 16.51 -16.32
N ILE A 371 -3.57 16.49 -15.15
CA ILE A 371 -4.20 17.67 -14.56
C ILE A 371 -4.06 17.68 -13.04
N GLU A 372 -4.03 18.87 -12.43
CA GLU A 372 -4.16 19.02 -10.99
C GLU A 372 -5.63 19.08 -10.58
N ASP A 373 -5.99 18.37 -9.51
CA ASP A 373 -7.37 18.32 -9.03
C ASP A 373 -7.43 18.14 -7.50
N ASP A 374 -8.45 18.70 -6.86
CA ASP A 374 -8.60 18.69 -5.41
C ASP A 374 -9.28 17.41 -4.92
N LEU A 375 -8.48 16.34 -4.84
CA LEU A 375 -8.93 15.04 -4.37
C LEU A 375 -8.39 14.74 -2.98
N ALA A 376 -9.27 14.37 -2.05
CA ALA A 376 -8.88 14.03 -0.67
C ALA A 376 -7.80 12.94 -0.63
N VAL A 377 -7.89 11.92 -1.49
CA VAL A 377 -6.90 10.82 -1.58
C VAL A 377 -5.53 11.25 -2.12
N LEU A 378 -5.40 12.47 -2.67
CA LEU A 378 -4.13 13.04 -3.13
C LEU A 378 -3.60 14.13 -2.17
N ARG A 379 -4.51 14.81 -1.45
CA ARG A 379 -4.20 15.87 -0.50
C ARG A 379 -3.89 15.35 0.91
N LEU A 380 -4.44 14.21 1.31
CA LEU A 380 -4.38 13.69 2.68
C LEU A 380 -3.27 12.64 2.92
N ASN A 381 -2.25 12.62 2.06
CA ASN A 381 -1.00 11.88 2.24
C ASN A 381 0.15 12.67 1.58
N ASN A 382 1.38 12.35 1.95
CA ASN A 382 2.62 12.88 1.39
C ASN A 382 3.43 11.84 0.58
N VAL A 383 2.93 10.61 0.47
CA VAL A 383 3.42 9.64 -0.54
C VAL A 383 3.31 10.26 -1.94
N THR A 384 4.16 9.83 -2.87
CA THR A 384 3.98 10.23 -4.28
C THR A 384 2.72 9.56 -4.81
N SER A 385 1.68 10.35 -5.06
CA SER A 385 0.32 9.86 -5.30
C SER A 385 -0.28 10.39 -6.61
N ALA A 386 -1.10 9.56 -7.25
CA ALA A 386 -1.90 9.93 -8.42
C ALA A 386 -3.24 9.18 -8.44
N GLN A 387 -4.26 9.77 -9.07
CA GLN A 387 -5.46 9.06 -9.49
C GLN A 387 -5.34 8.76 -10.99
N LEU A 388 -5.49 7.49 -11.36
CA LEU A 388 -5.46 7.01 -12.74
C LEU A 388 -6.88 6.68 -13.21
N THR A 389 -7.43 7.52 -14.09
CA THR A 389 -8.64 7.22 -14.86
C THR A 389 -8.26 6.34 -16.04
N CYS A 390 -8.73 5.09 -16.05
CA CYS A 390 -8.38 4.10 -17.08
C CYS A 390 -9.19 4.23 -18.37
N GLY A 391 -10.28 5.00 -18.35
CA GLY A 391 -11.16 5.28 -19.49
C GLY A 391 -12.53 5.79 -19.05
N PHE A 392 -13.38 6.07 -20.03
CA PHE A 392 -14.72 6.59 -19.85
C PHE A 392 -15.78 5.52 -20.13
N LEU A 393 -16.64 5.22 -19.16
CA LEU A 393 -17.78 4.33 -19.36
C LEU A 393 -18.81 4.91 -20.34
N SER A 394 -18.84 6.22 -20.59
CA SER A 394 -19.66 6.82 -21.65
C SER A 394 -19.19 6.46 -23.06
N ASN A 395 -17.91 6.13 -23.23
CA ASN A 395 -17.31 5.83 -24.53
C ASN A 395 -17.23 4.33 -24.83
N GLU A 396 -17.69 3.93 -26.03
CA GLU A 396 -17.79 2.52 -26.41
C GLU A 396 -16.43 1.82 -26.53
N GLU A 397 -15.42 2.50 -27.10
CA GLU A 397 -14.07 1.93 -27.27
C GLU A 397 -13.39 1.73 -25.91
N ASP A 398 -13.53 2.70 -25.00
CA ASP A 398 -13.04 2.58 -23.64
C ASP A 398 -13.75 1.48 -22.86
N ARG A 399 -15.09 1.41 -22.90
CA ARG A 399 -15.86 0.32 -22.29
C ARG A 399 -15.34 -1.04 -22.75
N ALA A 400 -15.25 -1.27 -24.06
CA ALA A 400 -14.78 -2.53 -24.62
C ALA A 400 -13.36 -2.89 -24.14
N ARG A 401 -12.49 -1.89 -23.96
CA ARG A 401 -11.13 -2.09 -23.47
C ARG A 401 -11.11 -2.42 -21.97
N VAL A 402 -11.76 -1.61 -21.12
CA VAL A 402 -11.68 -1.75 -19.66
C VAL A 402 -12.41 -2.99 -19.13
N THR A 403 -13.36 -3.56 -19.88
CA THR A 403 -14.06 -4.81 -19.52
C THR A 403 -13.43 -6.07 -20.13
N SER A 404 -12.42 -5.92 -21.00
CA SER A 404 -11.73 -7.06 -21.62
C SER A 404 -10.48 -7.45 -20.84
N SER A 405 -10.23 -8.75 -20.68
CA SER A 405 -9.00 -9.23 -20.02
C SER A 405 -7.73 -8.76 -20.74
N GLU A 406 -7.75 -8.65 -22.07
CA GLU A 406 -6.63 -8.13 -22.85
C GLU A 406 -6.38 -6.63 -22.56
N GLY A 407 -7.43 -5.81 -22.57
CA GLY A 407 -7.33 -4.38 -22.27
C GLY A 407 -6.88 -4.10 -20.84
N GLN A 408 -7.39 -4.85 -19.86
CA GLN A 408 -6.94 -4.76 -18.47
C GLN A 408 -5.46 -5.17 -18.33
N ALA A 409 -5.01 -6.20 -19.04
CA ALA A 409 -3.60 -6.60 -19.06
C ALA A 409 -2.69 -5.55 -19.73
N LEU A 410 -3.18 -4.85 -20.77
CA LEU A 410 -2.46 -3.72 -21.38
C LEU A 410 -2.31 -2.54 -20.40
N ILE A 411 -3.36 -2.22 -19.63
CA ILE A 411 -3.31 -1.20 -18.58
C ILE A 411 -2.25 -1.58 -17.54
N ALA A 412 -2.28 -2.84 -17.05
CA ALA A 412 -1.32 -3.34 -16.08
C ALA A 412 0.15 -3.21 -16.56
N ARG A 413 0.42 -3.60 -17.82
CA ARG A 413 1.75 -3.45 -18.43
C ARG A 413 2.17 -1.98 -18.56
N GLY A 414 1.25 -1.10 -18.94
CA GLY A 414 1.50 0.34 -19.03
C GLY A 414 1.87 0.95 -17.68
N VAL A 415 1.14 0.60 -16.61
CA VAL A 415 1.45 1.04 -15.23
C VAL A 415 2.81 0.51 -14.77
N ALA A 416 3.11 -0.78 -14.99
CA ALA A 416 4.39 -1.35 -14.59
C ALA A 416 5.58 -0.67 -15.31
N THR A 417 5.43 -0.41 -16.61
CA THR A 417 6.45 0.32 -17.39
C THR A 417 6.62 1.75 -16.90
N ALA A 418 5.52 2.45 -16.59
CA ALA A 418 5.56 3.80 -16.03
C ALA A 418 6.32 3.85 -14.71
N LEU A 419 6.03 2.91 -13.79
CA LEU A 419 6.68 2.85 -12.49
C LEU A 419 8.16 2.49 -12.60
N LEU A 420 8.52 1.56 -13.49
CA LEU A 420 9.92 1.23 -13.75
C LEU A 420 10.70 2.49 -14.17
N ARG A 421 10.18 3.22 -15.16
CA ARG A 421 10.80 4.46 -15.65
C ARG A 421 10.84 5.56 -14.58
N TYR A 422 9.80 5.65 -13.76
CA TYR A 422 9.74 6.61 -12.66
C TYR A 422 10.87 6.38 -11.64
N TYR A 423 11.10 5.12 -11.27
CA TYR A 423 12.12 4.79 -10.28
C TYR A 423 13.55 4.74 -10.86
N THR A 424 13.74 4.43 -12.15
CA THR A 424 15.06 4.48 -12.79
C THR A 424 15.46 5.89 -13.24
N GLY A 425 14.50 6.81 -13.35
CA GLY A 425 14.74 8.16 -13.85
C GLY A 425 14.90 8.24 -15.38
N ASP A 426 14.43 7.23 -16.10
CA ASP A 426 14.47 7.16 -17.56
C ASP A 426 13.28 7.92 -18.17
N TYR A 427 13.42 9.23 -18.34
CA TYR A 427 12.40 10.14 -18.88
C TYR A 427 12.37 10.26 -20.40
#